data_AF-A0A8H6W218-F1
#
_entry.id   AF-A0A8H6W218-F1
#
_cell.length_a   1.000
_cell.length_b   1.000
_cell.length_c   1.000
_cell.angle_alpha   90.00
_cell.angle_beta   90.00
_cell.angle_gamma   90.00
#
_symmetry.space_group_name_H-M   'P 1'
#
loop_
_entity.id
_entity.type
_entity.pdbx_description
1 polymer ?
#
loop_
_entity_poly.entity_id
_entity_poly.type
_entity_poly.pdbx_seq_one_letter_code
_entity_poly.pdbx_strand_id
1 'polypeptide(L)'
;MSFNDLPPELLLKLPHFLYSMEELLALSSLSRALYRTCANPPPKVISRLAANSGRVFFRPHPHLLIAATARELADWAVQANERRFELEEALRGGVDKLLELAIDVVGLTMADIRRLWRFKFDVLNPLDRKLDVEAGPATGQPWTVCNDPETTLVSWVIYGELFHHSLELGYLPVDATRPHPLSSVTRYKWLTYCVPDVNCFDYLGFSEKPQFFLEYKQEDTDKFQQLSMQTAIREGFLNGAGWENALASTVAFQALDQDLRPVLTRCAMHLGFRSLELLVSGGPDKLAEDLRALAAQLVDALPAPQSSNDFASNPSLSPDWTDNIPPRVSRRNTQLRADIPELVRDRWWSTGFPGLAEDVHFTLWGDWLTLPELDDDDSDLEQLEMDLKQAIRTRTMLNPVSSDDET
;
A
#
# COMPACT_ATOMS: atom_id res chain seq x y z
N MET A 1 -19.86 -47.41 7.10
CA MET A 1 -19.42 -46.41 8.08
C MET A 1 -19.91 -45.05 7.60
N SER A 2 -20.71 -44.37 8.41
CA SER A 2 -21.12 -43.00 8.13
C SER A 2 -20.03 -42.04 8.64
N PHE A 3 -19.84 -40.89 7.99
CA PHE A 3 -18.96 -39.83 8.51
C PHE A 3 -19.40 -39.34 9.91
N ASN A 4 -20.67 -39.51 10.25
CA ASN A 4 -21.20 -39.18 11.58
C ASN A 4 -20.72 -40.14 12.68
N ASP A 5 -20.16 -41.29 12.31
CA ASP A 5 -19.63 -42.28 13.25
C ASP A 5 -18.16 -42.02 13.60
N LEU A 6 -17.51 -41.05 12.94
CA LEU A 6 -16.11 -40.70 13.20
C LEU A 6 -15.97 -39.82 14.46
N PRO A 7 -14.90 -40.03 15.25
CA PRO A 7 -14.56 -39.13 16.35
C PRO A 7 -14.41 -37.67 15.90
N PRO A 8 -14.88 -36.68 16.69
CA PRO A 8 -14.78 -35.26 16.37
C PRO A 8 -13.35 -34.81 16.04
N GLU A 9 -12.35 -35.40 16.68
CA GLU A 9 -10.93 -35.08 16.50
C GLU A 9 -10.44 -35.44 15.09
N LEU A 10 -10.96 -36.52 14.51
CA LEU A 10 -10.64 -36.90 13.13
C LEU A 10 -11.37 -35.99 12.14
N LEU A 11 -12.61 -35.62 12.44
CA LEU A 11 -13.36 -34.67 11.62
C LEU A 11 -12.64 -33.32 11.56
N LEU A 12 -12.16 -32.78 12.68
CA LEU A 12 -11.44 -31.49 12.74
C LEU A 12 -10.15 -31.45 11.89
N LYS A 13 -9.58 -32.60 11.55
CA LYS A 13 -8.42 -32.68 10.64
C LYS A 13 -8.80 -32.62 9.17
N LEU A 14 -10.06 -32.91 8.80
CA LEU A 14 -10.49 -32.99 7.40
C LEU A 14 -10.12 -31.77 6.56
N PRO A 15 -10.29 -30.51 7.01
CA PRO A 15 -9.91 -29.35 6.21
C PRO A 15 -8.43 -29.35 5.75
N HIS A 16 -7.53 -29.99 6.51
CA HIS A 16 -6.10 -30.06 6.16
C HIS A 16 -5.84 -30.95 4.93
N PHE A 17 -6.75 -31.86 4.61
CA PHE A 17 -6.64 -32.78 3.47
C PHE A 17 -7.39 -32.28 2.23
N LEU A 18 -8.06 -31.14 2.31
CA LEU A 18 -8.72 -30.52 1.17
C LEU A 18 -7.71 -29.72 0.36
N TYR A 19 -7.93 -29.68 -0.96
CA TYR A 19 -7.10 -28.95 -1.90
C TYR A 19 -7.57 -27.51 -2.07
N SER A 20 -8.88 -27.26 -2.07
CA SER A 20 -9.44 -25.96 -2.44
C SER A 20 -10.64 -25.51 -1.57
N MET A 21 -11.01 -24.23 -1.67
CA MET A 21 -12.18 -23.66 -1.00
C MET A 21 -13.50 -24.29 -1.48
N GLU A 22 -13.58 -24.67 -2.75
CA GLU A 22 -14.74 -25.34 -3.33
C GLU A 22 -14.99 -26.69 -2.66
N GLU A 23 -13.94 -27.47 -2.42
CA GLU A 23 -14.04 -28.74 -1.70
C GLU A 23 -14.47 -28.53 -0.24
N LEU A 24 -13.96 -27.49 0.41
CA LEU A 24 -14.36 -27.13 1.78
C LEU A 24 -15.85 -26.80 1.86
N LEU A 25 -16.35 -25.99 0.93
CA LEU A 25 -17.75 -25.61 0.86
C LEU A 25 -18.64 -26.81 0.51
N ALA A 26 -18.25 -27.62 -0.48
CA ALA A 26 -18.95 -28.84 -0.85
C ALA A 26 -19.05 -29.80 0.34
N LEU A 27 -17.93 -30.07 1.03
CA LEU A 27 -17.90 -30.94 2.21
C LEU A 27 -18.79 -30.40 3.34
N SER A 28 -18.76 -29.08 3.57
CA SER A 28 -19.59 -28.43 4.60
C SER A 28 -21.09 -28.57 4.32
N SER A 29 -21.49 -28.73 3.05
CA SER A 29 -22.88 -28.87 2.64
C SER A 29 -23.48 -30.27 2.85
N LEU A 30 -22.65 -31.30 3.09
CA LEU A 30 -23.11 -32.69 3.12
C LEU A 30 -23.82 -33.05 4.43
N SER A 31 -23.42 -32.46 5.56
CA SER A 31 -24.05 -32.73 6.86
C SER A 31 -23.82 -31.59 7.87
N ARG A 32 -24.66 -31.52 8.91
CA ARG A 32 -24.48 -30.54 10.01
C ARG A 32 -23.19 -30.75 10.80
N ALA A 33 -22.74 -32.00 10.93
CA ALA A 33 -21.50 -32.31 11.62
C ALA A 33 -20.29 -31.77 10.82
N LEU A 34 -20.25 -32.06 9.52
CA LEU A 34 -19.21 -31.57 8.61
C LEU A 34 -19.25 -30.04 8.49
N TYR A 35 -20.45 -29.44 8.45
CA TYR A 35 -20.59 -27.99 8.49
C TYR A 35 -19.89 -27.37 9.70
N ARG A 36 -20.15 -27.89 10.91
CA ARG A 36 -19.55 -27.36 12.15
C ARG A 36 -18.02 -27.49 12.14
N THR A 37 -17.53 -28.61 11.64
CA THR A 37 -16.10 -28.89 11.51
C THR A 37 -15.41 -27.98 10.49
N CYS A 38 -16.05 -27.72 9.35
CA CYS A 38 -15.50 -26.92 8.26
C CYS A 38 -15.79 -25.41 8.39
N ALA A 39 -16.61 -24.99 9.36
CA ALA A 39 -17.05 -23.59 9.47
C ALA A 39 -15.89 -22.63 9.78
N ASN A 40 -14.92 -23.07 10.60
CA ASN A 40 -13.78 -22.25 11.03
C ASN A 40 -12.48 -23.06 11.03
N PRO A 41 -11.93 -23.42 9.85
CA PRO A 41 -10.62 -24.05 9.76
C PRO A 41 -9.52 -23.10 10.23
N PRO A 42 -8.33 -23.63 10.61
CA PRO A 42 -7.19 -22.79 10.97
C PRO A 42 -6.82 -21.80 9.85
N PRO A 43 -6.35 -20.58 10.16
CA PRO A 43 -6.07 -19.56 9.15
C PRO A 43 -5.12 -20.01 8.04
N LYS A 44 -4.05 -20.75 8.40
CA LYS A 44 -3.10 -21.30 7.43
C LYS A 44 -3.75 -22.30 6.46
N VAL A 45 -4.73 -23.07 6.93
CA VAL A 45 -5.50 -23.98 6.06
C VAL A 45 -6.35 -23.17 5.10
N ILE A 46 -7.09 -22.16 5.58
CA ILE A 46 -7.91 -21.29 4.71
C ILE A 46 -7.06 -20.57 3.68
N SER A 47 -5.91 -20.00 4.07
CA SER A 47 -4.97 -19.37 3.17
C SER A 47 -4.52 -20.29 2.04
N ARG A 48 -4.09 -21.50 2.37
CA ARG A 48 -3.68 -22.50 1.38
C ARG A 48 -4.83 -22.88 0.44
N LEU A 49 -6.01 -23.13 0.99
CA LEU A 49 -7.20 -23.46 0.20
C LEU A 49 -7.57 -22.30 -0.73
N ALA A 50 -7.49 -21.05 -0.25
CA ALA A 50 -7.79 -19.85 -1.03
C ALA A 50 -6.78 -19.64 -2.17
N ALA A 51 -5.48 -19.81 -1.89
CA ALA A 51 -4.43 -19.76 -2.89
C ALA A 51 -4.68 -20.78 -4.01
N ASN A 52 -5.04 -22.02 -3.65
CA ASN A 52 -5.35 -23.08 -4.63
C ASN A 52 -6.67 -22.85 -5.40
N SER A 53 -7.58 -22.02 -4.89
CA SER A 53 -8.84 -21.62 -5.56
C SER A 53 -8.73 -20.33 -6.38
N GLY A 54 -7.51 -19.79 -6.52
CA GLY A 54 -7.23 -18.44 -7.01
C GLY A 54 -7.93 -18.05 -8.30
N ARG A 55 -7.88 -18.92 -9.31
CA ARG A 55 -8.31 -18.62 -10.70
C ARG A 55 -9.81 -18.36 -10.86
N VAL A 56 -10.64 -18.84 -9.94
CA VAL A 56 -12.10 -18.73 -10.03
C VAL A 56 -12.65 -17.70 -9.05
N PHE A 57 -12.21 -17.74 -7.78
CA PHE A 57 -12.81 -16.93 -6.72
C PHE A 57 -12.05 -15.65 -6.40
N PHE A 58 -10.74 -15.61 -6.66
CA PHE A 58 -9.87 -14.55 -6.14
C PHE A 58 -9.12 -13.83 -7.25
N ARG A 59 -9.78 -13.58 -8.39
CA ARG A 59 -9.23 -12.66 -9.39
C ARG A 59 -9.19 -11.23 -8.82
N PRO A 60 -8.13 -10.45 -9.07
CA PRO A 60 -6.89 -10.87 -9.73
C PRO A 60 -6.04 -11.72 -8.77
N HIS A 61 -5.67 -12.92 -9.20
CA HIS A 61 -4.87 -13.86 -8.38
C HIS A 61 -3.41 -13.79 -8.82
N PRO A 62 -2.43 -13.76 -7.90
CA PRO A 62 -2.56 -13.84 -6.43
C PRO A 62 -2.81 -12.51 -5.70
N HIS A 63 -2.79 -11.39 -6.42
CA HIS A 63 -2.86 -10.02 -5.88
C HIS A 63 -3.95 -9.80 -4.82
N LEU A 64 -5.18 -10.26 -5.04
CA LEU A 64 -6.28 -10.02 -4.10
C LEU A 64 -6.07 -10.67 -2.73
N LEU A 65 -5.41 -11.83 -2.69
CA LEU A 65 -5.08 -12.52 -1.44
C LEU A 65 -3.92 -11.83 -0.70
N ILE A 66 -2.95 -11.31 -1.46
CA ILE A 66 -1.84 -10.53 -0.92
C ILE A 66 -2.37 -9.23 -0.32
N ALA A 67 -3.25 -8.52 -1.03
CA ALA A 67 -3.88 -7.29 -0.51
C ALA A 67 -4.53 -7.51 0.86
N ALA A 68 -5.19 -8.66 1.04
CA ALA A 68 -5.87 -9.04 2.28
C ALA A 68 -4.94 -9.19 3.50
N THR A 69 -3.68 -9.56 3.25
CA THR A 69 -2.68 -9.90 4.27
C THR A 69 -1.54 -8.87 4.36
N ALA A 70 -1.44 -7.96 3.39
CA ALA A 70 -0.34 -7.03 3.20
C ALA A 70 -0.06 -6.18 4.45
N ARG A 71 -1.09 -5.64 5.12
CA ARG A 71 -0.91 -4.83 6.33
C ARG A 71 -0.27 -5.62 7.46
N GLU A 72 -0.83 -6.79 7.76
CA GLU A 72 -0.32 -7.66 8.82
C GLU A 72 1.08 -8.20 8.48
N LEU A 73 1.36 -8.44 7.19
CA LEU A 73 2.68 -8.82 6.71
C LEU A 73 3.70 -7.68 6.92
N ALA A 74 3.32 -6.44 6.62
CA ALA A 74 4.18 -5.28 6.87
C ALA A 74 4.41 -5.06 8.37
N ASP A 75 3.34 -5.13 9.17
CA ASP A 75 3.42 -5.04 10.63
C ASP A 75 4.30 -6.14 11.24
N TRP A 76 4.27 -7.35 10.67
CA TRP A 76 5.19 -8.44 11.05
C TRP A 76 6.64 -8.12 10.66
N ALA A 77 6.86 -7.64 9.44
CA ALA A 77 8.18 -7.38 8.89
C ALA A 77 8.92 -6.27 9.65
N VAL A 78 8.23 -5.20 10.03
CA VAL A 78 8.88 -4.05 10.70
C VAL A 78 9.37 -4.35 12.12
N GLN A 79 8.95 -5.47 12.72
CA GLN A 79 9.30 -5.86 14.10
C GLN A 79 10.75 -6.32 14.27
N ALA A 80 11.41 -6.83 13.22
CA ALA A 80 12.79 -7.33 13.30
C ALA A 80 13.51 -7.22 11.95
N ASN A 81 14.83 -7.04 11.96
CA ASN A 81 15.62 -6.88 10.73
C ASN A 81 15.66 -8.17 9.91
N GLU A 82 15.67 -9.32 10.57
CA GLU A 82 15.64 -10.64 9.93
C GLU A 82 14.36 -10.83 9.12
N ARG A 83 13.22 -10.35 9.65
CA ARG A 83 11.92 -10.43 8.97
C ARG A 83 11.82 -9.48 7.78
N ARG A 84 12.46 -8.32 7.86
CA ARG A 84 12.59 -7.41 6.70
C ARG A 84 13.37 -8.08 5.59
N PHE A 85 14.46 -8.75 5.94
CA PHE A 85 15.25 -9.50 4.97
C PHE A 85 14.43 -10.64 4.34
N GLU A 86 13.69 -11.42 5.14
CA GLU A 86 12.77 -12.44 4.63
C GLU A 86 11.71 -11.87 3.66
N LEU A 87 11.12 -10.71 3.99
CA LEU A 87 10.20 -10.02 3.10
C LEU A 87 10.88 -9.60 1.79
N GLU A 88 12.08 -9.02 1.85
CA GLU A 88 12.82 -8.59 0.67
C GLU A 88 13.22 -9.76 -0.24
N GLU A 89 13.59 -10.90 0.31
CA GLU A 89 13.84 -12.12 -0.45
C GLU A 89 12.57 -12.67 -1.09
N ALA A 90 11.44 -12.65 -0.37
CA ALA A 90 10.16 -13.05 -0.95
C ALA A 90 9.73 -12.12 -2.10
N LEU A 91 9.97 -10.79 -1.98
CA LEU A 91 9.72 -9.84 -3.06
C LEU A 91 10.57 -10.15 -4.30
N ARG A 92 11.86 -10.45 -4.14
CA ARG A 92 12.75 -10.84 -5.26
C ARG A 92 12.26 -12.08 -6.01
N GLY A 93 11.58 -12.98 -5.31
CA GLY A 93 10.95 -14.17 -5.88
C GLY A 93 9.64 -13.90 -6.63
N GLY A 94 9.19 -12.64 -6.70
CA GLY A 94 7.98 -12.23 -7.39
C GLY A 94 6.71 -12.39 -6.54
N VAL A 95 5.56 -12.12 -7.18
CA VAL A 95 4.27 -12.03 -6.50
C VAL A 95 3.82 -13.36 -5.87
N ASP A 96 4.19 -14.50 -6.46
CA ASP A 96 3.86 -15.83 -5.91
C ASP A 96 4.65 -16.12 -4.61
N LYS A 97 5.94 -15.76 -4.58
CA LYS A 97 6.76 -15.91 -3.37
C LYS A 97 6.33 -14.96 -2.26
N LEU A 98 5.86 -13.77 -2.61
CA LEU A 98 5.20 -12.87 -1.66
C LEU A 98 3.93 -13.51 -1.08
N LEU A 99 3.10 -14.17 -1.90
CA LEU A 99 1.92 -14.90 -1.40
C LEU A 99 2.32 -16.06 -0.49
N GLU A 100 3.31 -16.87 -0.86
CA GLU A 100 3.81 -17.98 -0.01
C GLU A 100 4.19 -17.48 1.38
N LEU A 101 4.99 -16.41 1.46
CA LEU A 101 5.37 -15.78 2.73
C LEU A 101 4.15 -15.29 3.52
N ALA A 102 3.21 -14.62 2.85
CA ALA A 102 1.99 -14.11 3.49
C ALA A 102 1.13 -15.24 4.09
N ILE A 103 1.02 -16.37 3.39
CA ILE A 103 0.32 -17.57 3.88
C ILE A 103 1.01 -18.16 5.11
N ASP A 104 2.34 -18.14 5.13
CA ASP A 104 3.12 -18.74 6.21
C ASP A 104 3.10 -17.91 7.50
N VAL A 105 3.08 -16.60 7.38
CA VAL A 105 3.23 -15.66 8.50
C VAL A 105 1.89 -15.14 9.03
N VAL A 106 0.95 -14.80 8.16
CA VAL A 106 -0.28 -14.07 8.53
C VAL A 106 -1.46 -15.04 8.64
N GLY A 107 -1.76 -15.75 7.55
CA GLY A 107 -2.95 -16.58 7.45
C GLY A 107 -4.24 -15.77 7.18
N LEU A 108 -5.26 -16.42 6.63
CA LEU A 108 -6.54 -15.81 6.28
C LEU A 108 -7.67 -16.46 7.05
N THR A 109 -8.65 -15.69 7.50
CA THR A 109 -9.85 -16.23 8.12
C THR A 109 -11.01 -16.33 7.13
N MET A 110 -12.05 -17.09 7.47
CA MET A 110 -13.31 -17.06 6.71
C MET A 110 -13.98 -15.68 6.69
N ALA A 111 -13.70 -14.82 7.67
CA ALA A 111 -14.18 -13.44 7.66
C ALA A 111 -13.46 -12.63 6.58
N ASP A 112 -12.16 -12.83 6.41
CA ASP A 112 -11.37 -12.21 5.34
C ASP A 112 -11.86 -12.64 3.96
N ILE A 113 -12.10 -13.93 3.76
CA ILE A 113 -12.65 -14.44 2.49
C ILE A 113 -13.99 -13.75 2.15
N ARG A 114 -14.89 -13.60 3.13
CA ARG A 114 -16.17 -12.90 2.92
C ARG A 114 -15.97 -11.40 2.67
N ARG A 115 -15.01 -10.77 3.36
CA ARG A 115 -14.64 -9.37 3.14
C ARG A 115 -14.14 -9.15 1.72
N LEU A 116 -13.21 -9.96 1.24
CA LEU A 116 -12.67 -9.89 -0.12
C LEU A 116 -13.77 -10.11 -1.17
N TRP A 117 -14.68 -11.05 -0.92
CA TRP A 117 -15.79 -11.29 -1.82
C TRP A 117 -16.70 -10.06 -1.95
N ARG A 118 -17.08 -9.42 -0.82
CA ARG A 118 -17.85 -8.17 -0.86
C ARG A 118 -17.09 -7.05 -1.53
N PHE A 119 -15.81 -6.86 -1.17
CA PHE A 119 -14.97 -5.85 -1.78
C PHE A 119 -14.90 -6.00 -3.31
N LYS A 120 -14.77 -7.24 -3.81
CA LYS A 120 -14.77 -7.51 -5.24
C LYS A 120 -16.05 -7.02 -5.93
N PHE A 121 -17.22 -7.35 -5.40
CA PHE A 121 -18.50 -6.98 -6.03
C PHE A 121 -18.91 -5.53 -5.81
N ASP A 122 -18.72 -5.02 -4.61
CA ASP A 122 -19.22 -3.71 -4.19
C ASP A 122 -18.25 -2.58 -4.56
N VAL A 123 -16.96 -2.88 -4.75
CA VAL A 123 -15.91 -1.87 -4.93
C VAL A 123 -15.09 -2.12 -6.19
N LEU A 124 -14.45 -3.28 -6.29
CA LEU A 124 -13.50 -3.56 -7.36
C LEU A 124 -14.18 -3.61 -8.73
N ASN A 125 -15.28 -4.36 -8.89
CA ASN A 125 -16.00 -4.48 -10.16
C ASN A 125 -16.54 -3.12 -10.71
N PRO A 126 -17.15 -2.23 -9.89
CA PRO A 126 -17.51 -0.89 -10.36
C PRO A 126 -16.32 -0.05 -10.82
N LEU A 127 -15.21 -0.08 -10.08
CA LEU A 127 -14.03 0.71 -10.38
C LEU A 127 -13.22 0.15 -11.56
N ASP A 128 -13.17 -1.17 -11.71
CA ASP A 128 -12.59 -1.88 -12.84
C ASP A 128 -13.24 -1.41 -14.14
N ARG A 129 -14.58 -1.42 -14.21
CA ARG A 129 -15.31 -0.89 -15.38
C ARG A 129 -15.03 0.58 -15.65
N LYS A 130 -14.87 1.38 -14.60
CA LYS A 130 -14.56 2.80 -14.76
C LYS A 130 -13.16 2.99 -15.33
N LEU A 131 -12.18 2.25 -14.81
CA LEU A 131 -10.80 2.31 -15.28
C LEU A 131 -10.66 1.72 -16.69
N ASP A 132 -11.42 0.66 -17.02
CA ASP A 132 -11.47 0.07 -18.35
C ASP A 132 -11.98 1.08 -19.40
N VAL A 133 -12.97 1.90 -19.06
CA VAL A 133 -13.49 2.97 -19.93
C VAL A 133 -12.50 4.13 -20.06
N GLU A 134 -11.76 4.46 -19.00
CA GLU A 134 -10.82 5.59 -18.99
C GLU A 134 -9.46 5.26 -19.61
N ALA A 135 -8.93 4.05 -19.37
CA ALA A 135 -7.56 3.66 -19.70
C ALA A 135 -7.43 2.25 -20.31
N GLY A 136 -8.53 1.48 -20.42
CA GLY A 136 -8.51 0.07 -20.84
C GLY A 136 -8.75 -0.18 -22.32
N PRO A 137 -8.80 -1.47 -22.74
CA PRO A 137 -9.01 -1.85 -24.13
C PRO A 137 -10.35 -1.36 -24.69
N ALA A 138 -11.33 -1.08 -23.82
CA ALA A 138 -12.63 -0.56 -24.20
C ALA A 138 -12.61 0.87 -24.76
N THR A 139 -11.51 1.61 -24.61
CA THR A 139 -11.38 3.01 -25.10
C THR A 139 -11.44 3.13 -26.63
N GLY A 140 -11.23 2.05 -27.39
CA GLY A 140 -11.20 2.07 -28.86
C GLY A 140 -10.07 2.93 -29.45
N GLN A 141 -9.16 3.42 -28.60
CA GLN A 141 -7.95 4.12 -28.98
C GLN A 141 -6.97 3.14 -29.64
N PRO A 142 -6.08 3.62 -30.53
CA PRO A 142 -5.09 2.75 -31.17
C PRO A 142 -4.04 2.17 -30.20
N TRP A 143 -4.01 2.61 -28.94
CA TRP A 143 -3.24 2.00 -27.86
C TRP A 143 -4.11 1.83 -26.60
N THR A 144 -4.10 0.62 -26.05
CA THR A 144 -4.61 0.33 -24.71
C THR A 144 -3.52 0.65 -23.70
N VAL A 145 -3.84 1.45 -22.66
CA VAL A 145 -2.84 1.81 -21.64
C VAL A 145 -2.89 0.86 -20.44
N CYS A 146 -4.05 0.28 -20.14
CA CYS A 146 -4.29 -0.62 -19.01
C CYS A 146 -4.96 -1.90 -19.48
N ASN A 147 -4.23 -3.01 -19.65
CA ASN A 147 -4.82 -4.26 -20.11
C ASN A 147 -5.47 -5.07 -18.99
N ASP A 148 -5.06 -4.84 -17.73
CA ASP A 148 -5.65 -5.45 -16.54
C ASP A 148 -5.99 -4.39 -15.46
N PRO A 149 -7.17 -3.74 -15.56
CA PRO A 149 -7.60 -2.73 -14.59
C PRO A 149 -7.81 -3.29 -13.19
N GLU A 150 -8.29 -4.53 -13.07
CA GLU A 150 -8.50 -5.20 -11.79
C GLU A 150 -7.18 -5.36 -11.03
N THR A 151 -6.14 -5.88 -11.70
CA THR A 151 -4.80 -6.03 -11.11
C THR A 151 -4.18 -4.67 -10.77
N THR A 152 -4.37 -3.65 -11.59
CA THR A 152 -3.90 -2.27 -11.33
C THR A 152 -4.50 -1.72 -10.02
N LEU A 153 -5.81 -1.85 -9.84
CA LEU A 153 -6.52 -1.40 -8.64
C LEU A 153 -6.08 -2.17 -7.39
N VAL A 154 -5.91 -3.49 -7.48
CA VAL A 154 -5.45 -4.29 -6.35
C VAL A 154 -3.98 -4.02 -6.02
N SER A 155 -3.13 -3.72 -7.02
CA SER A 155 -1.73 -3.33 -6.79
C SER A 155 -1.63 -2.02 -6.01
N TRP A 156 -2.53 -1.06 -6.27
CA TRP A 156 -2.66 0.14 -5.44
C TRP A 156 -2.99 -0.19 -3.98
N VAL A 157 -3.95 -1.09 -3.76
CA VAL A 157 -4.31 -1.55 -2.40
C VAL A 157 -3.12 -2.21 -1.72
N ILE A 158 -2.41 -3.13 -2.40
CA ILE A 158 -1.22 -3.80 -1.86
C ILE A 158 -0.18 -2.76 -1.44
N TYR A 159 0.09 -1.75 -2.28
CA TYR A 159 1.05 -0.70 -1.96
C TYR A 159 0.66 0.08 -0.71
N GLY A 160 -0.61 0.50 -0.61
CA GLY A 160 -1.13 1.17 0.59
C GLY A 160 -1.05 0.29 1.83
N GLU A 161 -1.47 -0.97 1.73
CA GLU A 161 -1.44 -1.89 2.86
C GLU A 161 0.00 -2.26 3.29
N LEU A 162 0.96 -2.39 2.36
CA LEU A 162 2.35 -2.74 2.68
C LEU A 162 3.16 -1.55 3.19
N PHE A 163 3.06 -0.39 2.54
CA PHE A 163 3.99 0.72 2.76
C PHE A 163 3.38 1.89 3.53
N HIS A 164 2.06 1.89 3.67
CA HIS A 164 1.28 2.83 4.50
C HIS A 164 0.53 2.09 5.61
N HIS A 165 1.03 0.92 6.03
CA HIS A 165 0.45 0.07 7.09
C HIS A 165 0.23 0.81 8.42
N SER A 166 0.96 1.91 8.65
CA SER A 166 0.80 2.82 9.78
C SER A 166 0.81 4.28 9.29
N LEU A 167 -0.33 4.76 8.77
CA LEU A 167 -0.49 6.14 8.27
C LEU A 167 -0.10 7.22 9.29
N GLU A 168 -0.34 6.94 10.58
CA GLU A 168 0.04 7.80 11.71
C GLU A 168 1.54 8.13 11.72
N LEU A 169 2.39 7.26 11.14
CA LEU A 169 3.82 7.53 11.01
C LEU A 169 4.07 8.82 10.24
N GLY A 170 3.25 9.15 9.24
CA GLY A 170 3.48 10.31 8.39
C GLY A 170 3.30 11.65 9.09
N TYR A 171 2.37 11.76 10.04
CA TYR A 171 1.98 13.04 10.64
C TYR A 171 2.20 13.12 12.16
N LEU A 172 2.51 12.02 12.83
CA LEU A 172 2.90 12.05 14.24
C LEU A 172 4.41 12.23 14.40
N PRO A 173 4.88 12.94 15.44
CA PRO A 173 6.31 13.12 15.72
C PRO A 173 7.07 11.80 15.80
N VAL A 174 8.32 11.78 15.31
CA VAL A 174 9.19 10.61 15.39
C VAL A 174 9.57 10.34 16.85
N ASP A 175 9.33 9.11 17.32
CA ASP A 175 9.74 8.61 18.63
C ASP A 175 10.69 7.41 18.45
N ALA A 176 11.67 7.26 19.34
CA ALA A 176 12.67 6.20 19.29
C ALA A 176 12.07 4.80 19.53
N THR A 177 10.87 4.69 20.11
CA THR A 177 10.19 3.41 20.35
C THR A 177 9.36 2.92 19.16
N ARG A 178 9.26 3.72 18.09
CA ARG A 178 8.42 3.45 16.93
C ARG A 178 9.14 2.51 15.95
N PRO A 179 8.48 1.46 15.45
CA PRO A 179 9.04 0.67 14.36
C PRO A 179 9.31 1.55 13.15
N HIS A 180 10.49 1.40 12.55
CA HIS A 180 10.80 2.11 11.32
C HIS A 180 9.88 1.58 10.20
N PRO A 181 9.37 2.42 9.29
CA PRO A 181 8.63 1.92 8.13
C PRO A 181 9.53 1.05 7.23
N LEU A 182 8.92 0.34 6.28
CA LEU A 182 9.66 -0.35 5.22
C LEU A 182 10.42 0.67 4.35
N SER A 183 11.59 0.28 3.87
CA SER A 183 12.50 1.19 3.18
C SER A 183 12.04 1.49 1.74
N SER A 184 12.57 2.55 1.13
CA SER A 184 12.39 2.81 -0.30
C SER A 184 12.94 1.67 -1.17
N VAL A 185 14.04 1.04 -0.77
CA VAL A 185 14.60 -0.14 -1.45
C VAL A 185 13.56 -1.27 -1.49
N THR A 186 12.89 -1.54 -0.37
CA THR A 186 11.83 -2.55 -0.29
C THR A 186 10.66 -2.21 -1.23
N ARG A 187 10.29 -0.92 -1.35
CA ARG A 187 9.25 -0.46 -2.30
C ARG A 187 9.65 -0.66 -3.76
N TYR A 188 10.88 -0.32 -4.12
CA TYR A 188 11.38 -0.52 -5.47
C TYR A 188 11.49 -2.00 -5.81
N LYS A 189 11.91 -2.85 -4.86
CA LYS A 189 11.85 -4.31 -5.02
C LYS A 189 10.41 -4.77 -5.31
N TRP A 190 9.41 -4.29 -4.57
CA TRP A 190 8.02 -4.64 -4.86
C TRP A 190 7.57 -4.20 -6.25
N LEU A 191 7.86 -2.96 -6.66
CA LEU A 191 7.54 -2.48 -8.00
C LEU A 191 8.23 -3.32 -9.09
N THR A 192 9.54 -3.55 -8.98
CA THR A 192 10.31 -4.28 -9.99
C THR A 192 9.89 -5.76 -10.08
N TYR A 193 9.75 -6.45 -8.95
CA TYR A 193 9.59 -7.91 -8.94
C TYR A 193 8.12 -8.36 -8.82
N CYS A 194 7.26 -7.60 -8.14
CA CYS A 194 5.85 -7.98 -7.93
C CYS A 194 4.86 -7.21 -8.81
N VAL A 195 5.30 -6.12 -9.46
CA VAL A 195 4.52 -5.37 -10.45
C VAL A 195 5.38 -5.21 -11.71
N PRO A 196 5.82 -6.30 -12.35
CA PRO A 196 6.81 -6.21 -13.41
C PRO A 196 6.29 -5.42 -14.62
N ASP A 197 7.16 -4.62 -15.22
CA ASP A 197 6.89 -3.90 -16.46
C ASP A 197 8.07 -4.06 -17.40
N VAL A 198 7.81 -4.35 -18.67
CA VAL A 198 8.88 -4.54 -19.66
C VAL A 198 9.79 -3.32 -19.74
N ASN A 199 9.23 -2.11 -19.66
CA ASN A 199 10.01 -0.89 -19.69
C ASN A 199 10.94 -0.81 -18.47
N CYS A 200 10.43 -1.12 -17.27
CA CYS A 200 11.23 -1.10 -16.05
C CYS A 200 12.48 -1.99 -16.16
N PHE A 201 12.33 -3.22 -16.66
CA PHE A 201 13.47 -4.12 -16.84
C PHE A 201 14.44 -3.69 -17.96
N ASP A 202 13.92 -3.07 -19.02
CA ASP A 202 14.77 -2.55 -20.09
C ASP A 202 15.59 -1.33 -19.61
N TYR A 203 15.01 -0.46 -18.77
CA TYR A 203 15.71 0.69 -18.18
C TYR A 203 16.67 0.34 -17.05
N LEU A 204 16.42 -0.75 -16.32
CA LEU A 204 17.34 -1.24 -15.27
C LEU A 204 18.64 -1.81 -15.82
N GLY A 205 18.75 -2.03 -17.14
CA GLY A 205 20.00 -2.43 -17.78
C GLY A 205 20.47 -3.85 -17.44
N PHE A 206 19.56 -4.73 -16.98
CA PHE A 206 19.91 -6.12 -16.69
C PHE A 206 20.40 -6.84 -17.95
N SER A 207 21.65 -7.29 -17.94
CA SER A 207 22.25 -8.14 -18.97
C SER A 207 21.50 -9.48 -19.07
N GLU A 208 21.21 -10.09 -17.91
CA GLU A 208 20.40 -11.29 -17.77
C GLU A 208 19.08 -11.01 -17.06
N LYS A 209 17.97 -11.41 -17.69
CA LYS A 209 16.64 -11.21 -17.12
C LYS A 209 16.25 -12.42 -16.25
N PRO A 210 15.69 -12.20 -15.05
CA PRO A 210 15.27 -13.29 -14.18
C PRO A 210 14.27 -14.25 -14.85
N GLN A 211 14.32 -15.53 -14.50
CA GLN A 211 13.46 -16.56 -15.09
C GLN A 211 11.96 -16.23 -14.97
N PHE A 212 11.51 -15.74 -13.80
CA PHE A 212 10.11 -15.34 -13.59
C PHE A 212 9.68 -14.21 -14.55
N PHE A 213 10.59 -13.29 -14.90
CA PHE A 213 10.31 -12.20 -15.84
C PHE A 213 10.22 -12.74 -17.27
N LEU A 214 11.08 -13.70 -17.63
CA LEU A 214 11.01 -14.36 -18.95
C LEU A 214 9.69 -15.12 -19.12
N GLU A 215 9.21 -15.77 -18.07
CA GLU A 215 7.90 -16.43 -18.02
C GLU A 215 6.77 -15.39 -18.15
N TYR A 216 6.78 -14.35 -17.32
CA TYR A 216 5.85 -13.22 -17.39
C TYR A 216 5.75 -12.61 -18.79
N LYS A 217 6.89 -12.41 -19.48
CA LYS A 217 6.91 -11.86 -20.84
C LYS A 217 6.25 -12.79 -21.88
N GLN A 218 6.23 -14.09 -21.63
CA GLN A 218 5.60 -15.09 -22.50
C GLN A 218 4.10 -15.26 -22.22
N GLU A 219 3.64 -14.89 -21.03
CA GLU A 219 2.22 -14.91 -20.70
C GLU A 219 1.43 -13.87 -21.51
N ASP A 220 0.15 -14.17 -21.76
CA ASP A 220 -0.81 -13.27 -22.42
C ASP A 220 -1.46 -12.32 -21.40
N THR A 221 -0.66 -11.85 -20.45
CA THR A 221 -1.04 -10.91 -19.39
C THR A 221 -0.62 -9.49 -19.78
N ASP A 222 -1.08 -8.49 -19.01
CA ASP A 222 -0.58 -7.14 -19.15
C ASP A 222 0.95 -7.16 -18.96
N LYS A 223 1.69 -6.55 -19.90
CA LYS A 223 3.17 -6.47 -19.88
C LYS A 223 3.66 -5.11 -19.43
N PHE A 224 2.72 -4.18 -19.22
CA PHE A 224 2.96 -2.77 -18.95
C PHE A 224 2.26 -2.35 -17.66
N GLN A 225 2.21 -3.25 -16.66
CA GLN A 225 1.44 -3.07 -15.43
C GLN A 225 1.82 -1.77 -14.67
N GLN A 226 3.10 -1.39 -14.64
CA GLN A 226 3.51 -0.13 -14.02
C GLN A 226 3.06 1.08 -14.85
N LEU A 227 3.13 0.99 -16.18
CA LEU A 227 2.61 2.04 -17.05
C LEU A 227 1.09 2.20 -16.87
N SER A 228 0.35 1.11 -16.77
CA SER A 228 -1.08 1.10 -16.48
C SER A 228 -1.40 1.78 -15.16
N MET A 229 -0.63 1.45 -14.10
CA MET A 229 -0.71 2.16 -12.82
C MET A 229 -0.41 3.64 -12.99
N GLN A 230 0.67 4.01 -13.67
CA GLN A 230 1.03 5.41 -13.89
C GLN A 230 -0.08 6.20 -14.56
N THR A 231 -0.71 5.65 -15.59
CA THR A 231 -1.80 6.31 -16.30
C THR A 231 -3.05 6.41 -15.44
N ALA A 232 -3.41 5.35 -14.72
CA ALA A 232 -4.53 5.41 -13.77
C ALA A 232 -4.33 6.54 -12.74
N ILE A 233 -3.08 6.74 -12.29
CA ILE A 233 -2.68 7.73 -11.29
C ILE A 233 -2.61 9.15 -11.85
N ARG A 234 -2.08 9.35 -13.06
CA ARG A 234 -1.88 10.69 -13.62
C ARG A 234 -3.09 11.21 -14.37
N GLU A 235 -3.74 10.33 -15.12
CA GLU A 235 -4.77 10.69 -16.09
C GLU A 235 -6.16 10.17 -15.67
N GLY A 236 -6.18 9.02 -14.99
CA GLY A 236 -7.41 8.40 -14.51
C GLY A 236 -7.92 8.96 -13.18
N PHE A 237 -8.99 8.34 -12.68
CA PHE A 237 -9.56 8.68 -11.39
C PHE A 237 -8.65 8.32 -10.18
N LEU A 238 -7.48 7.69 -10.40
CA LEU A 238 -6.51 7.43 -9.33
C LEU A 238 -5.59 8.62 -8.99
N ASN A 239 -5.84 9.80 -9.56
CA ASN A 239 -5.17 11.05 -9.18
C ASN A 239 -5.72 11.69 -7.89
N GLY A 240 -4.93 12.56 -7.23
CA GLY A 240 -5.35 13.20 -5.97
C GLY A 240 -6.65 14.00 -6.06
N ALA A 241 -7.00 14.58 -7.22
CA ALA A 241 -8.25 15.29 -7.41
C ALA A 241 -9.47 14.36 -7.34
N GLY A 242 -9.33 13.09 -7.73
CA GLY A 242 -10.36 12.07 -7.58
C GLY A 242 -10.81 11.89 -6.12
N TRP A 243 -9.85 11.83 -5.19
CA TRP A 243 -10.11 11.66 -3.76
C TRP A 243 -10.59 12.97 -3.15
N GLU A 244 -9.99 14.09 -3.53
CA GLU A 244 -10.46 15.39 -3.07
C GLU A 244 -11.95 15.60 -3.43
N ASN A 245 -12.35 15.27 -4.67
CA ASN A 245 -13.74 15.30 -5.09
C ASN A 245 -14.63 14.35 -4.29
N ALA A 246 -14.16 13.13 -4.02
CA ALA A 246 -14.88 12.16 -3.20
C ALA A 246 -15.04 12.63 -1.73
N LEU A 247 -14.05 13.33 -1.20
CA LEU A 247 -14.01 13.83 0.17
C LEU A 247 -14.74 15.18 0.34
N ALA A 248 -14.86 15.99 -0.72
CA ALA A 248 -15.35 17.37 -0.65
C ALA A 248 -16.73 17.53 -0.01
N SER A 249 -17.60 16.53 -0.14
CA SER A 249 -18.94 16.53 0.46
C SER A 249 -18.97 16.05 1.91
N THR A 250 -17.88 15.49 2.43
CA THR A 250 -17.82 14.91 3.77
C THR A 250 -17.68 16.00 4.84
N VAL A 251 -18.35 15.80 5.98
CA VAL A 251 -18.26 16.70 7.13
C VAL A 251 -16.83 16.81 7.64
N ALA A 252 -16.09 15.69 7.64
CA ALA A 252 -14.70 15.65 8.09
C ALA A 252 -13.79 16.57 7.23
N PHE A 253 -13.91 16.50 5.91
CA PHE A 253 -13.11 17.31 5.00
C PHE A 253 -13.47 18.81 5.07
N GLN A 254 -14.76 19.13 5.19
CA GLN A 254 -15.23 20.51 5.29
C GLN A 254 -14.83 21.19 6.60
N ALA A 255 -14.77 20.43 7.70
CA ALA A 255 -14.37 20.91 9.01
C ALA A 255 -12.86 21.17 9.14
N LEU A 256 -12.04 20.62 8.24
CA LEU A 256 -10.60 20.85 8.23
C LEU A 256 -10.24 22.21 7.61
N ASP A 257 -9.24 22.84 8.21
CA ASP A 257 -8.53 23.99 7.65
C ASP A 257 -7.98 23.64 6.25
N GLN A 258 -7.91 24.64 5.38
CA GLN A 258 -7.51 24.47 3.98
C GLN A 258 -6.13 23.80 3.84
N ASP A 259 -5.22 24.06 4.79
CA ASP A 259 -3.85 23.51 4.79
C ASP A 259 -3.80 22.03 5.16
N LEU A 260 -4.79 21.51 5.91
CA LEU A 260 -4.84 20.10 6.33
C LEU A 260 -5.58 19.21 5.33
N ARG A 261 -6.36 19.78 4.43
CA ARG A 261 -7.11 19.03 3.41
C ARG A 261 -6.21 18.21 2.48
N PRO A 262 -5.09 18.72 1.94
CA PRO A 262 -4.17 17.91 1.14
C PRO A 262 -3.60 16.72 1.92
N VAL A 263 -3.35 16.88 3.23
CA VAL A 263 -2.83 15.82 4.09
C VAL A 263 -3.90 14.74 4.29
N LEU A 264 -5.14 15.13 4.56
CA LEU A 264 -6.26 14.19 4.64
C LEU A 264 -6.47 13.43 3.33
N THR A 265 -6.42 14.12 2.18
CA THR A 265 -6.52 13.50 0.86
C THR A 265 -5.43 12.46 0.66
N ARG A 266 -4.17 12.77 0.97
CA ARG A 266 -3.06 11.81 0.85
C ARG A 266 -3.21 10.62 1.80
N CYS A 267 -3.66 10.84 3.04
CA CYS A 267 -3.94 9.74 3.95
C CYS A 267 -5.05 8.84 3.39
N ALA A 268 -6.13 9.44 2.88
CA ALA A 268 -7.26 8.73 2.29
C ALA A 268 -6.90 7.91 1.04
N MET A 269 -5.94 8.39 0.24
CA MET A 269 -5.38 7.67 -0.90
C MET A 269 -4.67 6.36 -0.52
N HIS A 270 -4.17 6.27 0.71
CA HIS A 270 -3.33 5.17 1.18
C HIS A 270 -3.93 4.38 2.36
N LEU A 271 -5.25 4.47 2.59
CA LEU A 271 -6.02 3.65 3.53
C LEU A 271 -6.21 2.17 3.09
N GLY A 272 -5.40 1.67 2.15
CA GLY A 272 -5.52 0.32 1.62
C GLY A 272 -6.88 0.08 0.94
N PHE A 273 -7.61 -0.99 1.33
CA PHE A 273 -8.94 -1.29 0.75
C PHE A 273 -9.92 -0.12 0.83
N ARG A 274 -9.90 0.61 1.96
CA ARG A 274 -10.80 1.75 2.21
C ARG A 274 -10.55 2.90 1.24
N SER A 275 -9.34 3.03 0.70
CA SER A 275 -9.02 4.08 -0.29
C SER A 275 -9.87 3.95 -1.54
N LEU A 276 -10.10 2.72 -2.01
CA LEU A 276 -10.95 2.45 -3.18
C LEU A 276 -12.42 2.50 -2.83
N GLU A 277 -12.80 2.09 -1.60
CA GLU A 277 -14.17 2.26 -1.11
C GLU A 277 -14.62 3.73 -1.13
N LEU A 278 -13.73 4.69 -0.89
CA LEU A 278 -14.07 6.12 -0.99
C LEU A 278 -14.47 6.58 -2.40
N LEU A 279 -14.02 5.88 -3.45
CA LEU A 279 -14.22 6.29 -4.84
C LEU A 279 -15.52 5.75 -5.44
N VAL A 280 -16.22 4.87 -4.74
CA VAL A 280 -17.52 4.35 -5.17
C VAL A 280 -18.67 5.17 -4.59
N SER A 281 -19.82 5.13 -5.27
CA SER A 281 -21.03 5.83 -4.82
C SER A 281 -21.43 5.42 -3.40
N GLY A 282 -21.58 6.41 -2.51
CA GLY A 282 -21.90 6.19 -1.09
C GLY A 282 -20.73 5.70 -0.23
N GLY A 283 -19.54 5.57 -0.81
CA GLY A 283 -18.30 5.23 -0.12
C GLY A 283 -17.94 6.20 1.03
N PRO A 284 -17.87 7.52 0.77
CA PRO A 284 -17.55 8.50 1.80
C PRO A 284 -18.52 8.47 2.98
N ASP A 285 -19.82 8.22 2.74
CA ASP A 285 -20.82 8.09 3.80
C ASP A 285 -20.60 6.84 4.66
N LYS A 286 -20.25 5.70 4.03
CA LYS A 286 -19.92 4.46 4.74
C LYS A 286 -18.69 4.61 5.64
N LEU A 287 -17.73 5.44 5.23
CA LEU A 287 -16.46 5.67 5.93
C LEU A 287 -16.46 6.98 6.74
N ALA A 288 -17.61 7.61 6.97
CA ALA A 288 -17.69 8.93 7.60
C ALA A 288 -17.09 8.96 9.01
N GLU A 289 -17.28 7.90 9.81
CA GLU A 289 -16.70 7.79 11.15
C GLU A 289 -15.16 7.68 11.10
N ASP A 290 -14.65 6.86 10.18
CA ASP A 290 -13.21 6.67 10.00
C ASP A 290 -12.54 7.98 9.53
N LEU A 291 -13.16 8.69 8.58
CA LEU A 291 -12.70 9.98 8.11
C LEU A 291 -12.73 11.05 9.21
N ARG A 292 -13.75 11.04 10.08
CA ARG A 292 -13.83 11.97 11.21
C ARG A 292 -12.73 11.68 12.22
N ALA A 293 -12.48 10.41 12.53
CA ALA A 293 -11.40 10.01 13.43
C ALA A 293 -10.04 10.45 12.87
N LEU A 294 -9.78 10.20 11.58
CA LEU A 294 -8.55 10.61 10.92
C LEU A 294 -8.39 12.14 10.89
N ALA A 295 -9.45 12.88 10.56
CA ALA A 295 -9.42 14.35 10.57
C ALA A 295 -9.13 14.90 11.99
N ALA A 296 -9.75 14.32 13.03
CA ALA A 296 -9.47 14.71 14.41
C ALA A 296 -8.00 14.44 14.80
N GLN A 297 -7.48 13.27 14.44
CA GLN A 297 -6.06 12.94 14.64
C GLN A 297 -5.13 13.93 13.95
N LEU A 298 -5.45 14.36 12.72
CA LEU A 298 -4.67 15.36 12.00
C LEU A 298 -4.71 16.73 12.68
N VAL A 299 -5.87 17.18 13.16
CA VAL A 299 -5.99 18.44 13.91
C VAL A 299 -5.19 18.40 15.20
N ASP A 300 -5.25 17.29 15.93
CA ASP A 300 -4.50 17.09 17.17
C ASP A 300 -2.98 17.03 16.93
N ALA A 301 -2.55 16.41 15.82
CA ALA A 301 -1.15 16.24 15.45
C ALA A 301 -0.53 17.48 14.81
N LEU A 302 -1.30 18.21 14.00
CA LEU A 302 -0.84 19.32 13.16
C LEU A 302 -1.63 20.59 13.53
N PRO A 303 -1.30 21.22 14.68
CA PRO A 303 -2.05 22.39 15.15
C PRO A 303 -1.92 23.56 14.17
N ALA A 304 -3.04 24.25 13.94
CA ALA A 304 -3.12 25.39 13.03
C ALA A 304 -1.97 26.41 13.24
N PRO A 305 -1.43 26.99 12.16
CA PRO A 305 -0.45 28.06 12.27
C PRO A 305 -1.09 29.21 13.05
N GLN A 306 -0.50 29.60 14.18
CA GLN A 306 -0.94 30.79 14.89
C GLN A 306 -0.77 31.97 13.92
N SER A 307 -1.89 32.62 13.57
CA SER A 307 -1.88 33.84 12.77
C SER A 307 -0.86 34.80 13.36
N SER A 308 0.16 35.15 12.60
CA SER A 308 1.31 35.98 12.98
C SER A 308 0.96 37.44 13.33
N ASN A 309 -0.30 37.73 13.66
CA ASN A 309 -0.76 39.05 14.09
C ASN A 309 -0.49 39.36 15.57
N ASP A 310 -0.03 38.40 16.37
CA ASP A 310 0.21 38.62 17.82
C ASP A 310 1.58 39.21 18.17
N PHE A 311 2.43 39.53 17.18
CA PHE A 311 3.71 40.23 17.44
C PHE A 311 3.59 41.75 17.60
N ALA A 312 2.37 42.31 17.54
CA ALA A 312 2.13 43.75 17.64
C ALA A 312 1.06 44.14 18.67
N SER A 313 1.18 43.72 19.94
CA SER A 313 0.68 44.55 21.07
C SER A 313 1.03 44.00 22.47
N ASN A 314 2.10 44.58 23.04
CA ASN A 314 2.34 44.97 24.44
C ASN A 314 2.28 43.97 25.64
N PRO A 315 3.12 44.22 26.69
CA PRO A 315 3.19 43.43 27.91
C PRO A 315 2.31 43.99 29.04
N SER A 316 1.36 43.20 29.55
CA SER A 316 0.89 43.27 30.95
C SER A 316 -0.02 42.07 31.30
N LEU A 317 0.49 41.17 32.15
CA LEU A 317 -0.16 40.23 33.09
C LEU A 317 -1.62 40.61 33.47
N SER A 318 -2.63 39.73 33.69
CA SER A 318 -2.80 38.29 34.02
C SER A 318 -4.32 38.05 34.39
N PRO A 319 -4.86 36.89 34.88
CA PRO A 319 -4.75 35.44 34.59
C PRO A 319 -6.15 34.78 34.34
N ASP A 320 -6.22 33.44 34.37
CA ASP A 320 -7.39 32.53 34.25
C ASP A 320 -7.73 32.28 32.78
N TRP A 321 -7.19 31.27 32.07
CA TRP A 321 -7.53 29.84 32.18
C TRP A 321 -6.39 28.93 31.63
N THR A 322 -5.16 29.46 31.46
CA THR A 322 -4.04 28.75 30.80
C THR A 322 -3.07 28.03 31.74
N ASP A 323 -3.30 28.08 33.06
CA ASP A 323 -2.48 27.37 34.04
C ASP A 323 -2.85 25.89 34.10
N ASN A 324 -2.39 25.12 33.11
CA ASN A 324 -1.94 23.73 33.26
C ASN A 324 -1.47 23.09 31.93
N ILE A 325 -0.96 23.88 30.98
CA ILE A 325 -0.14 23.30 29.91
C ILE A 325 1.32 23.40 30.34
N PRO A 326 2.00 22.29 30.64
CA PRO A 326 3.39 22.32 31.08
C PRO A 326 4.23 23.12 30.07
N PRO A 327 5.19 23.96 30.49
CA PRO A 327 6.07 24.72 29.59
C PRO A 327 6.78 23.85 28.55
N ARG A 328 6.92 22.55 28.82
CA ARG A 328 7.44 21.53 27.91
C ARG A 328 6.49 21.22 26.74
N VAL A 329 5.18 21.21 26.96
CA VAL A 329 4.16 20.97 25.91
C VAL A 329 4.02 22.21 25.02
N SER A 330 4.08 23.41 25.61
CA SER A 330 4.09 24.66 24.85
C SER A 330 5.34 24.78 23.96
N ARG A 331 6.55 24.52 24.50
CA ARG A 331 7.78 24.48 23.68
C ARG A 331 7.78 23.37 22.63
N ARG A 332 7.25 22.19 22.94
CA ARG A 332 7.14 21.07 21.99
C ARG A 332 6.19 21.41 20.84
N ASN A 333 5.08 22.09 21.11
CA ASN A 333 4.15 22.54 20.08
C ASN A 333 4.71 23.70 19.24
N THR A 334 5.48 24.62 19.84
CA THR A 334 6.18 25.68 19.07
C THR A 334 7.28 25.10 18.19
N GLN A 335 8.03 24.11 18.69
CA GLN A 335 9.04 23.39 17.91
C GLN A 335 8.37 22.60 16.79
N LEU A 336 7.35 21.78 17.07
CA LEU A 336 6.57 21.07 16.05
C LEU A 336 6.00 22.00 14.99
N ARG A 337 5.54 23.21 15.34
CA ARG A 337 5.03 24.20 14.37
C ARG A 337 6.11 24.86 13.52
N ALA A 338 7.31 25.08 14.07
CA ALA A 338 8.47 25.53 13.30
C ALA A 338 8.96 24.40 12.37
N ASP A 339 8.86 23.16 12.86
CA ASP A 339 9.22 21.97 12.14
C ASP A 339 8.12 21.54 11.15
N ILE A 340 6.85 21.99 11.20
CA ILE A 340 5.78 21.55 10.27
C ILE A 340 6.10 21.89 8.79
N PRO A 341 6.51 23.13 8.44
CA PRO A 341 7.01 23.43 7.10
C PRO A 341 8.27 22.64 6.76
N GLU A 342 9.09 22.33 7.77
CA GLU A 342 10.30 21.52 7.64
C GLU A 342 10.02 20.02 7.59
N LEU A 343 8.87 19.54 8.09
CA LEU A 343 8.29 18.20 8.08
C LEU A 343 7.67 18.00 6.72
N VAL A 344 6.79 18.89 6.27
CA VAL A 344 6.27 18.92 4.89
C VAL A 344 7.41 19.03 3.85
N ARG A 345 8.54 19.64 4.21
CA ARG A 345 9.78 19.66 3.41
C ARG A 345 10.81 18.58 3.79
N ASP A 346 10.56 17.80 4.84
CA ASP A 346 11.48 16.81 5.36
C ASP A 346 11.64 15.79 4.25
N ARG A 347 12.87 15.28 4.08
CA ARG A 347 13.05 14.13 3.22
C ARG A 347 12.14 13.01 3.62
N TRP A 348 11.74 12.89 4.88
CA TRP A 348 10.75 11.90 5.25
C TRP A 348 9.33 12.17 4.72
N TRP A 349 8.92 13.40 4.40
CA TRP A 349 7.69 13.64 3.63
C TRP A 349 7.88 13.57 2.11
N SER A 350 9.10 13.80 1.61
CA SER A 350 9.43 13.63 0.19
C SER A 350 9.99 12.25 -0.20
N THR A 351 10.27 11.37 0.78
CA THR A 351 10.83 10.00 0.60
C THR A 351 10.19 8.95 1.52
N GLY A 352 9.48 9.37 2.58
CA GLY A 352 8.87 8.52 3.62
C GLY A 352 7.34 8.60 3.74
N PHE A 353 6.69 9.50 3.00
CA PHE A 353 5.29 9.38 2.57
C PHE A 353 5.28 9.14 1.05
N PRO A 354 5.88 8.04 0.59
CA PRO A 354 6.09 7.81 -0.83
C PRO A 354 4.72 7.74 -1.52
N GLY A 355 4.55 8.60 -2.51
CA GLY A 355 3.45 8.47 -3.42
C GLY A 355 3.80 7.37 -4.41
N LEU A 356 2.85 6.47 -4.62
CA LEU A 356 2.97 5.42 -5.62
C LEU A 356 3.28 6.01 -7.00
N ALA A 357 2.80 7.22 -7.29
CA ALA A 357 3.07 7.96 -8.53
C ALA A 357 4.57 8.22 -8.75
N GLU A 358 5.27 8.70 -7.72
CA GLU A 358 6.69 9.03 -7.76
C GLU A 358 7.55 7.76 -7.84
N ASP A 359 7.18 6.73 -7.06
CA ASP A 359 7.89 5.46 -7.07
C ASP A 359 7.75 4.75 -8.43
N VAL A 360 6.54 4.69 -8.99
CA VAL A 360 6.30 4.13 -10.35
C VAL A 360 7.02 4.94 -11.42
N HIS A 361 6.98 6.28 -11.32
CA HIS A 361 7.68 7.13 -12.27
C HIS A 361 9.19 6.88 -12.22
N PHE A 362 9.75 6.71 -11.02
CA PHE A 362 11.15 6.40 -10.84
C PHE A 362 11.54 5.03 -11.39
N THR A 363 10.71 3.99 -11.20
CA THR A 363 11.02 2.67 -11.74
C THR A 363 10.92 2.59 -13.27
N LEU A 364 10.01 3.36 -13.87
CA LEU A 364 9.82 3.41 -15.31
C LEU A 364 10.78 4.35 -16.05
N TRP A 365 11.16 5.49 -15.48
CA TRP A 365 11.92 6.53 -16.18
C TRP A 365 12.99 7.19 -15.32
N GLY A 366 13.32 6.63 -14.16
CA GLY A 366 14.48 7.08 -13.40
C GLY A 366 15.75 6.88 -14.22
N ASP A 367 16.68 7.83 -14.14
CA ASP A 367 18.03 7.66 -14.67
C ASP A 367 18.78 6.61 -13.82
N TRP A 368 18.51 5.33 -14.07
CA TRP A 368 19.24 4.21 -13.48
C TRP A 368 20.68 4.14 -13.99
N LEU A 369 20.91 4.67 -15.20
CA LEU A 369 22.18 4.66 -15.92
C LEU A 369 23.04 5.88 -15.55
N THR A 370 23.68 5.83 -14.39
CA THR A 370 24.98 6.50 -14.17
C THR A 370 25.96 5.56 -13.45
N LEU A 371 25.90 4.28 -13.75
CA LEU A 371 26.93 3.34 -13.32
C LEU A 371 27.79 2.98 -14.53
N PRO A 372 29.12 3.17 -14.46
CA PRO A 372 30.03 2.71 -15.51
C PRO A 372 29.84 1.21 -15.70
N GLU A 373 29.82 0.75 -16.94
CA GLU A 373 29.88 -0.66 -17.32
C GLU A 373 30.96 -1.36 -16.48
N LEU A 374 30.58 -2.30 -15.62
CA LEU A 374 31.49 -3.16 -14.86
C LEU A 374 31.35 -4.58 -15.38
N ASP A 375 32.50 -5.21 -15.61
CA ASP A 375 32.67 -6.51 -16.27
C ASP A 375 31.91 -7.66 -15.56
N ASP A 376 31.45 -8.61 -16.38
CA ASP A 376 30.61 -9.78 -16.08
C ASP A 376 31.21 -10.81 -15.08
N ASP A 377 31.33 -10.46 -13.80
CA ASP A 377 31.67 -11.43 -12.73
C ASP A 377 30.55 -11.53 -11.68
N ASP A 378 29.73 -12.59 -11.80
CA ASP A 378 28.81 -13.34 -10.89
C ASP A 378 28.44 -12.82 -9.48
N SER A 379 28.56 -11.52 -9.22
CA SER A 379 28.29 -10.81 -7.95
C SER A 379 27.07 -9.88 -8.06
N ASP A 380 26.29 -10.06 -9.11
CA ASP A 380 25.41 -9.04 -9.69
C ASP A 380 24.25 -8.60 -8.79
N LEU A 381 23.82 -9.41 -7.82
CA LEU A 381 22.72 -9.03 -6.92
C LEU A 381 23.19 -8.22 -5.70
N GLU A 382 24.36 -8.51 -5.14
CA GLU A 382 24.95 -7.70 -4.06
C GLU A 382 25.50 -6.39 -4.62
N GLN A 383 26.08 -6.44 -5.82
CA GLN A 383 26.54 -5.25 -6.54
C GLN A 383 25.36 -4.36 -6.93
N LEU A 384 24.28 -4.91 -7.49
CA LEU A 384 23.03 -4.16 -7.73
C LEU A 384 22.47 -3.57 -6.43
N GLU A 385 22.50 -4.28 -5.31
CA GLU A 385 22.01 -3.73 -4.04
C GLU A 385 22.89 -2.57 -3.55
N MET A 386 24.22 -2.68 -3.69
CA MET A 386 25.15 -1.58 -3.43
C MET A 386 24.92 -0.40 -4.37
N ASP A 387 24.67 -0.67 -5.63
CA ASP A 387 24.46 0.30 -6.70
C ASP A 387 23.12 1.02 -6.58
N LEU A 388 22.06 0.30 -6.22
CA LEU A 388 20.74 0.85 -5.89
C LEU A 388 20.85 1.71 -4.63
N LYS A 389 21.54 1.22 -3.59
CA LYS A 389 21.84 2.02 -2.39
C LYS A 389 22.68 3.26 -2.74
N GLN A 390 23.61 3.17 -3.67
CA GLN A 390 24.51 4.26 -4.07
C GLN A 390 23.79 5.29 -4.96
N ALA A 391 22.95 4.87 -5.90
CA ALA A 391 22.12 5.75 -6.72
C ALA A 391 21.11 6.53 -5.86
N ILE A 392 20.46 5.85 -4.90
CA ILE A 392 19.58 6.47 -3.90
C ILE A 392 20.37 7.50 -3.06
N ARG A 393 21.58 7.14 -2.59
CA ARG A 393 22.46 8.07 -1.82
C ARG A 393 22.95 9.26 -2.63
N THR A 394 23.31 9.08 -3.90
CA THR A 394 23.87 10.13 -4.75
C THR A 394 22.79 11.17 -5.10
N ARG A 395 21.55 10.74 -5.36
CA ARG A 395 20.38 11.63 -5.48
C ARG A 395 20.06 12.37 -4.17
N THR A 396 20.34 11.71 -3.04
CA THR A 396 20.24 12.30 -1.69
C THR A 396 21.31 13.40 -1.47
N MET A 397 22.42 13.42 -2.22
CA MET A 397 23.47 14.44 -2.06
C MET A 397 23.45 15.54 -3.13
N LEU A 398 22.91 15.29 -4.33
CA LEU A 398 22.98 16.23 -5.47
C LEU A 398 21.87 17.29 -5.56
N ASN A 399 20.91 17.31 -4.62
CA ASN A 399 19.95 18.42 -4.49
C ASN A 399 20.19 19.21 -3.19
N PRO A 400 21.27 19.99 -3.06
CA PRO A 400 21.27 21.10 -2.14
C PRO A 400 20.29 22.16 -2.67
N VAL A 401 19.51 22.73 -1.77
CA VAL A 401 18.65 23.90 -2.03
C VAL A 401 19.47 24.95 -2.76
N SER A 402 19.16 25.19 -4.03
CA SER A 402 19.48 26.43 -4.72
C SER A 402 18.56 27.49 -4.11
N SER A 403 19.02 28.06 -3.00
CA SER A 403 18.67 29.42 -2.63
C SER A 403 19.60 30.33 -3.42
N ASP A 404 18.98 31.30 -4.09
CA ASP A 404 19.57 32.45 -4.76
C ASP A 404 20.09 32.21 -6.19
N ASP A 405 19.37 32.79 -7.16
CA ASP A 405 19.90 34.01 -7.79
C ASP A 405 18.76 34.91 -8.29
N GLU A 406 18.80 36.14 -7.78
CA GLU A 406 18.08 37.32 -8.24
C GLU A 406 18.58 37.73 -9.64
N THR A 407 17.68 38.00 -10.58
CA THR A 407 17.57 39.29 -11.31
C THR A 407 16.33 39.34 -12.19
#